data_AF-A0A2W2HAD4-F1
#
_entry.id   AF-A0A2W2HAD4-F1
#
_cell.length_a   1.000
_cell.length_b   1.000
_cell.length_c   1.000
_cell.angle_alpha   90.00
_cell.angle_beta   90.00
_cell.angle_gamma   90.00
#
_symmetry.space_group_name_H-M   'P 1'
#
loop_
_entity.id
_entity.type
_entity.pdbx_description
1 polymer ?
#
loop_
_entity_poly.entity_id
_entity_poly.type
_entity_poly.pdbx_seq_one_letter_code
_entity_poly.pdbx_strand_id
1 'polypeptide(L)'
;MPEAESEAWFRRNGVAEDGIIKVVLRGNSDHKVRIINMAAVAKCGPPLHGTLFYRSAGGADDDIIRRGFDLDSADPRAQLPKGWDPRGDHFTQKTISLVRNEDVTLVLVPTTAEHFCEFTFKMDVLVNGVRTSMKLDNNRKPFRLTSLIEKRDKKRDDLTRIDVTAYDVLYVYATNDLDRRRPGWSRWDPAAYERAYDDHLSKLRDE
;
A
#
# COMPACT_ATOMS: atom_id res chain seq x y z
N MET A 1 -22.70 2.49 -0.26
CA MET A 1 -22.35 1.99 1.09
C MET A 1 -21.73 3.14 1.88
N PRO A 2 -22.27 3.50 3.07
CA PRO A 2 -21.70 4.51 3.95
C PRO A 2 -20.26 4.17 4.39
N GLU A 3 -19.42 5.17 4.66
CA GLU A 3 -17.99 4.99 4.96
C GLU A 3 -17.75 4.08 6.18
N ALA A 4 -18.45 4.31 7.29
CA ALA A 4 -18.32 3.49 8.50
C ALA A 4 -18.69 2.01 8.29
N GLU A 5 -19.67 1.73 7.43
CA GLU A 5 -20.04 0.35 7.08
C GLU A 5 -19.01 -0.30 6.16
N SER A 6 -18.36 0.50 5.31
CA SER A 6 -17.36 0.04 4.36
C SER A 6 -16.10 -0.49 5.03
N GLU A 7 -15.58 0.19 6.06
CA GLU A 7 -14.39 -0.28 6.78
C GLU A 7 -14.60 -1.66 7.41
N ALA A 8 -15.74 -1.85 8.07
CA ALA A 8 -16.07 -3.13 8.68
C ALA A 8 -16.24 -4.24 7.62
N TRP A 9 -16.82 -3.91 6.47
CA TRP A 9 -16.93 -4.85 5.35
C TRP A 9 -15.55 -5.20 4.78
N PHE A 10 -14.67 -4.24 4.55
CA PHE A 10 -13.31 -4.48 4.04
C PHE A 10 -12.49 -5.37 4.97
N ARG A 11 -12.52 -5.09 6.28
CA ARG A 11 -11.84 -5.91 7.29
C ARG A 11 -12.33 -7.35 7.29
N ARG A 12 -13.64 -7.59 7.09
CA ARG A 12 -14.23 -8.94 7.07
C ARG A 12 -13.92 -9.72 5.80
N ASN A 13 -13.88 -9.04 4.66
CA ASN A 13 -13.76 -9.70 3.35
C ASN A 13 -12.31 -9.84 2.85
N GLY A 14 -11.34 -9.21 3.53
CA GLY A 14 -9.92 -9.41 3.23
C GLY A 14 -9.49 -8.74 1.93
N VAL A 15 -9.55 -7.41 1.90
CA VAL A 15 -9.12 -6.58 0.76
C VAL A 15 -7.61 -6.65 0.59
N ALA A 16 -7.15 -6.78 -0.66
CA ALA A 16 -5.77 -6.48 -1.04
C ALA A 16 -5.66 -4.95 -1.15
N GLU A 17 -5.28 -4.31 -0.05
CA GLU A 17 -5.26 -2.86 0.11
C GLU A 17 -3.91 -2.30 -0.34
N ASP A 18 -3.93 -1.11 -0.96
CA ASP A 18 -2.75 -0.25 -1.13
C ASP A 18 -2.31 0.25 0.26
N GLY A 19 -1.53 -0.59 0.94
CA GLY A 19 -1.60 -0.67 2.40
C GLY A 19 -0.41 -0.04 3.10
N ILE A 20 -0.63 1.13 3.71
CA ILE A 20 0.23 1.63 4.78
C ILE A 20 0.08 0.71 6.01
N ILE A 21 1.14 0.01 6.40
CA ILE A 21 1.14 -0.90 7.56
C ILE A 21 1.77 -0.19 8.75
N LYS A 22 1.00 0.03 9.82
CA LYS A 22 1.50 0.57 11.09
C LYS A 22 1.88 -0.58 12.03
N VAL A 23 3.12 -0.61 12.49
CA VAL A 23 3.59 -1.57 13.51
C VAL A 23 4.14 -0.82 14.71
N VAL A 24 3.83 -1.31 15.91
CA VAL A 24 4.41 -0.83 17.17
C VAL A 24 5.36 -1.90 17.68
N LEU A 25 6.62 -1.54 17.84
CA LEU A 25 7.66 -2.41 18.38
C LEU A 25 7.99 -1.95 19.80
N ARG A 26 7.94 -2.87 20.76
CA ARG A 26 8.31 -2.61 22.15
C ARG A 26 9.61 -3.33 22.51
N GLY A 27 10.55 -2.62 23.13
CA GLY A 27 11.75 -3.24 23.67
C GLY A 27 11.41 -4.17 24.84
N ASN A 28 11.66 -5.47 24.70
CA ASN A 28 11.37 -6.49 25.73
C ASN A 28 12.62 -7.21 26.25
N SER A 29 13.79 -6.56 26.18
CA SER A 29 15.06 -7.11 26.64
C SER A 29 15.64 -6.27 27.78
N ASP A 30 16.44 -6.86 28.66
CA ASP A 30 17.26 -6.11 29.63
C ASP A 30 18.46 -5.41 28.95
N HIS A 31 18.81 -5.86 27.74
CA HIS A 31 19.86 -5.26 26.93
C HIS A 31 19.27 -4.38 25.83
N LYS A 32 20.04 -3.37 25.41
CA LYS A 32 19.71 -2.55 24.24
C LYS A 32 19.50 -3.44 23.01
N VAL A 33 18.33 -3.32 22.39
CA VAL A 33 17.99 -4.00 21.14
C VAL A 33 18.31 -3.08 19.99
N ARG A 34 18.93 -3.61 18.92
CA ARG A 34 19.14 -2.87 17.67
C ARG A 34 18.49 -3.61 16.52
N ILE A 35 17.57 -2.96 15.83
CA ILE A 35 17.07 -3.41 14.55
C ILE A 35 18.12 -3.06 13.50
N ILE A 36 18.61 -4.08 12.80
CA ILE A 36 19.77 -3.99 11.90
C ILE A 36 19.45 -4.38 10.46
N ASN A 37 18.25 -4.90 10.20
CA ASN A 37 17.78 -5.21 8.85
C ASN A 37 16.26 -5.38 8.88
N MET A 38 15.61 -5.05 7.76
CA MET A 38 14.23 -5.41 7.51
C MET A 38 14.01 -5.61 6.01
N ALA A 39 13.38 -6.72 5.64
CA ALA A 39 13.06 -7.07 4.26
C ALA A 39 11.67 -7.68 4.18
N ALA A 40 10.97 -7.50 3.06
CA ALA A 40 9.76 -8.24 2.77
C ALA A 40 10.11 -9.57 2.10
N VAL A 41 9.42 -10.63 2.52
CA VAL A 41 9.45 -11.95 1.90
C VAL A 41 8.11 -12.12 1.21
N ALA A 42 8.11 -12.00 -0.11
CA ALA A 42 6.91 -11.96 -0.92
C ALA A 42 6.80 -13.17 -1.86
N LYS A 43 5.57 -13.60 -2.10
CA LYS A 43 5.21 -14.48 -3.21
C LYS A 43 4.23 -13.70 -4.08
N CYS A 44 4.66 -13.41 -5.29
CA CYS A 44 3.92 -12.57 -6.21
C CYS A 44 3.38 -13.38 -7.41
N GLY A 45 2.29 -12.88 -7.99
CA GLY A 45 1.64 -13.39 -9.18
C GLY A 45 0.91 -12.26 -9.92
N PRO A 46 0.11 -12.58 -10.95
CA PRO A 46 -0.61 -11.58 -11.72
C PRO A 46 -1.55 -10.72 -10.84
N PRO A 47 -1.75 -9.43 -11.16
CA PRO A 47 -2.69 -8.56 -10.45
C PRO A 47 -4.10 -9.14 -10.38
N LEU A 48 -4.82 -8.79 -9.31
CA LEU A 48 -6.23 -9.18 -9.15
C LEU A 48 -7.13 -8.33 -10.06
N HIS A 49 -8.15 -8.97 -10.66
CA HIS A 49 -9.11 -8.38 -11.61
C HIS A 49 -10.58 -8.53 -11.16
N GLY A 50 -10.81 -8.82 -9.87
CA GLY A 50 -12.16 -8.99 -9.33
C GLY A 50 -12.86 -7.66 -9.05
N THR A 51 -13.21 -7.40 -7.79
CA THR A 51 -13.87 -6.14 -7.40
C THR A 51 -12.85 -5.04 -7.10
N LEU A 52 -12.95 -3.90 -7.77
CA LEU A 52 -12.19 -2.68 -7.47
C LEU A 52 -13.02 -1.69 -6.63
N PHE A 53 -12.45 -1.25 -5.51
CA PHE A 53 -12.93 -0.09 -4.74
C PHE A 53 -11.97 1.08 -4.98
N TYR A 54 -12.38 2.01 -5.84
CA TYR A 54 -11.55 3.12 -6.28
C TYR A 54 -11.90 4.44 -5.56
N ARG A 55 -10.91 5.06 -4.93
CA ARG A 55 -10.97 6.40 -4.33
C ARG A 55 -9.75 7.19 -4.82
N SER A 56 -9.97 8.34 -5.45
CA SER A 56 -8.87 9.22 -5.87
C SER A 56 -8.01 9.61 -4.66
N ALA A 57 -6.69 9.57 -4.78
CA ALA A 57 -5.76 9.88 -3.69
C ALA A 57 -6.04 11.25 -3.06
N GLY A 58 -6.14 11.28 -1.72
CA GLY A 58 -6.00 12.49 -0.92
C GLY A 58 -4.56 12.63 -0.44
N GLY A 59 -4.03 13.86 -0.40
CA GLY A 59 -2.66 14.11 0.05
C GLY A 59 -2.34 13.48 1.41
N ALA A 60 -1.10 13.04 1.59
CA ALA A 60 -0.66 12.34 2.80
C ALA A 60 0.04 13.32 3.77
N ASP A 61 -0.19 13.15 5.08
CA ASP A 61 0.48 13.93 6.14
C ASP A 61 1.95 13.54 6.32
N ASP A 62 2.84 14.52 6.47
CA ASP A 62 4.30 14.39 6.34
C ASP A 62 5.05 13.86 7.59
N ASP A 63 4.39 13.67 8.74
CA ASP A 63 5.10 13.56 10.04
C ASP A 63 5.31 12.14 10.60
N ILE A 64 5.52 11.12 9.76
CA ILE A 64 5.72 9.73 10.25
C ILE A 64 6.97 9.05 9.67
N ILE A 65 7.67 8.26 10.49
CA ILE A 65 8.81 7.43 10.08
C ILE A 65 8.32 6.34 9.10
N ARG A 66 8.33 6.67 7.80
CA ARG A 66 7.96 5.78 6.69
C ARG A 66 9.16 4.92 6.26
N ARG A 67 8.91 3.68 5.87
CA ARG A 67 9.89 2.77 5.25
C ARG A 67 9.23 2.14 4.04
N GLY A 68 9.79 2.40 2.86
CA GLY A 68 9.30 1.83 1.60
C GLY A 68 9.80 0.42 1.39
N PHE A 69 9.00 -0.41 0.72
CA PHE A 69 9.38 -1.75 0.27
C PHE A 69 8.85 -1.96 -1.14
N ASP A 70 9.74 -1.90 -2.13
CA ASP A 70 9.43 -2.32 -3.49
C ASP A 70 9.31 -3.85 -3.57
N LEU A 71 8.09 -4.36 -3.70
CA LEU A 71 7.80 -5.79 -3.80
C LEU A 71 8.08 -6.37 -5.19
N ASP A 72 8.33 -5.53 -6.21
CA ASP A 72 8.75 -5.98 -7.54
C ASP A 72 10.27 -6.26 -7.58
N SER A 73 11.01 -5.77 -6.59
CA SER A 73 12.43 -6.10 -6.40
C SER A 73 12.64 -7.55 -5.99
N ALA A 74 13.74 -8.16 -6.47
CA ALA A 74 14.16 -9.49 -6.05
C ALA A 74 14.57 -9.56 -4.56
N ASP A 75 14.97 -8.42 -3.96
CA ASP A 75 15.28 -8.28 -2.52
C ASP A 75 14.59 -7.01 -1.98
N PRO A 76 13.30 -7.10 -1.57
CA PRO A 76 12.52 -5.96 -1.07
C PRO A 76 13.01 -5.48 0.30
N ARG A 77 14.03 -4.63 0.33
CA ARG A 77 14.59 -4.08 1.57
C ARG A 77 13.92 -2.79 2.00
N ALA A 78 13.97 -2.54 3.31
CA ALA A 78 13.50 -1.28 3.88
C ALA A 78 14.29 -0.09 3.32
N GLN A 79 13.61 0.75 2.57
CA GLN A 79 14.18 1.91 1.91
C GLN A 79 13.89 3.20 2.67
N LEU A 80 14.75 4.21 2.48
CA LEU A 80 14.46 5.56 2.94
C LEU A 80 13.39 6.19 2.03
N PRO A 81 12.33 6.79 2.62
CA PRO A 81 11.36 7.53 1.82
C PRO A 81 12.04 8.80 1.27
N LYS A 82 12.05 8.98 -0.05
CA LYS A 82 12.32 10.27 -0.70
C LYS A 82 11.10 10.62 -1.57
N GLY A 83 10.04 11.08 -0.94
CA GLY A 83 8.72 11.17 -1.59
C GLY A 83 8.08 9.79 -1.73
N TRP A 84 7.48 9.50 -2.90
CA TRP A 84 6.85 8.22 -3.22
C TRP A 84 7.82 7.18 -3.83
N ASP A 85 9.06 7.57 -4.12
CA ASP A 85 10.09 6.70 -4.72
C ASP A 85 11.08 6.24 -3.63
N PRO A 86 10.99 4.98 -3.16
CA PRO A 86 11.83 4.49 -2.11
C PRO A 86 13.23 4.12 -2.65
N ARG A 87 14.31 4.70 -2.09
CA ARG A 87 15.69 4.47 -2.56
C ARG A 87 16.66 4.08 -1.45
N GLY A 88 17.59 3.16 -1.79
CA GLY A 88 18.70 2.71 -0.94
C GLY A 88 18.29 1.83 0.25
N ASP A 89 19.21 1.09 0.85
CA ASP A 89 18.93 0.28 2.05
C ASP A 89 19.11 1.12 3.32
N HIS A 90 18.02 1.37 4.07
CA HIS A 90 18.04 2.14 5.31
C HIS A 90 19.07 1.62 6.31
N PHE A 91 19.15 0.29 6.43
CA PHE A 91 19.94 -0.36 7.47
C PHE A 91 21.42 -0.48 7.13
N THR A 92 21.83 -0.13 5.90
CA THR A 92 23.24 0.10 5.59
C THR A 92 23.79 1.36 6.26
N GLN A 93 22.94 2.32 6.60
CA GLN A 93 23.34 3.63 7.15
C GLN A 93 22.88 3.84 8.59
N LYS A 94 21.74 3.27 9.00
CA LYS A 94 21.10 3.56 10.29
C LYS A 94 20.58 2.28 10.95
N THR A 95 20.61 2.24 12.28
CA THR A 95 19.93 1.20 13.06
C THR A 95 18.91 1.83 13.99
N ILE A 96 17.75 1.20 14.17
CA ILE A 96 16.76 1.63 15.15
C ILE A 96 17.11 0.93 16.47
N SER A 97 17.24 1.70 17.55
CA SER A 97 17.55 1.14 18.87
C SER A 97 16.35 1.26 19.79
N LEU A 98 16.14 0.25 20.64
CA LEU A 98 15.09 0.25 21.65
C LEU A 98 15.68 -0.17 23.00
N VAL A 99 15.37 0.59 24.04
CA VAL A 99 15.56 0.16 25.44
C VAL A 99 14.30 -0.55 25.96
N ARG A 100 14.40 -1.16 27.14
CA ARG A 100 13.27 -1.85 27.78
C ARG A 100 12.07 -0.92 27.91
N ASN A 101 10.90 -1.42 27.53
CA ASN A 101 9.60 -0.73 27.56
C ASN A 101 9.51 0.52 26.66
N GLU A 102 10.52 0.79 25.83
CA GLU A 102 10.43 1.82 24.80
C GLU A 102 9.60 1.31 23.63
N ASP A 103 8.67 2.14 23.18
CA ASP A 103 7.86 1.90 21.99
C ASP A 103 8.39 2.74 20.82
N VAL A 104 8.51 2.11 19.65
CA VAL A 104 8.65 2.83 18.39
C VAL A 104 7.52 2.41 17.45
N THR A 105 6.91 3.39 16.81
CA THR A 105 5.95 3.16 15.73
C THR A 105 6.66 3.27 14.39
N LEU A 106 6.55 2.24 13.57
CA LEU A 106 7.03 2.25 12.19
C LEU A 106 5.84 2.22 11.23
N VAL A 107 5.96 3.03 10.18
CA VAL A 107 5.05 2.98 9.03
C VAL A 107 5.77 2.29 7.89
N LEU A 108 5.29 1.10 7.52
CA LEU A 108 5.81 0.32 6.41
C LEU A 108 4.91 0.57 5.19
N VAL A 109 5.52 0.89 4.06
CA VAL A 109 4.83 1.25 2.82
C VAL A 109 5.29 0.26 1.74
N PRO A 110 4.72 -0.95 1.70
CA PRO A 110 4.91 -1.87 0.59
C PRO A 110 4.26 -1.33 -0.68
N THR A 111 4.95 -1.46 -1.81
CA THR A 111 4.48 -1.01 -3.12
C THR A 111 4.73 -2.10 -4.16
N THR A 112 3.86 -2.19 -5.16
CA THR A 112 4.06 -3.00 -6.37
C THR A 112 3.36 -2.30 -7.52
N ALA A 113 4.03 -2.19 -8.66
CA ALA A 113 3.49 -1.69 -9.90
C ALA A 113 2.87 -2.83 -10.74
N GLU A 114 3.31 -4.07 -10.55
CA GLU A 114 3.05 -5.14 -11.52
C GLU A 114 2.31 -6.35 -10.97
N HIS A 115 2.22 -6.52 -9.65
CA HIS A 115 1.86 -7.81 -9.08
C HIS A 115 0.74 -7.76 -8.03
N PHE A 116 0.09 -8.91 -7.85
CA PHE A 116 -0.50 -9.29 -6.57
C PHE A 116 0.54 -10.04 -5.75
N CYS A 117 0.79 -9.60 -4.52
CA CYS A 117 1.76 -10.21 -3.62
C CYS A 117 1.13 -10.58 -2.28
N GLU A 118 1.40 -11.81 -1.84
CA GLU A 118 1.27 -12.22 -0.43
C GLU A 118 2.64 -12.13 0.23
N PHE A 119 2.77 -11.37 1.33
CA PHE A 119 4.09 -11.10 1.93
C PHE A 119 4.07 -11.04 3.46
N THR A 120 5.26 -11.22 4.05
CA THR A 120 5.56 -10.95 5.46
C THR A 120 6.83 -10.14 5.56
N PHE A 121 7.05 -9.44 6.67
CA PHE A 121 8.35 -8.80 6.91
C PHE A 121 9.23 -9.70 7.76
N LYS A 122 10.48 -9.83 7.36
CA LYS A 122 11.56 -10.36 8.19
C LYS A 122 12.36 -9.20 8.74
N MET A 123 12.52 -9.16 10.05
CA MET A 123 13.31 -8.17 10.76
C MET A 123 14.46 -8.87 11.48
N ASP A 124 15.69 -8.39 11.31
CA ASP A 124 16.81 -8.89 12.09
C ASP A 124 17.15 -7.91 13.21
N VAL A 125 17.24 -8.46 14.42
CA VAL A 125 17.56 -7.72 15.63
C VAL A 125 18.87 -8.24 16.22
N LEU A 126 19.66 -7.33 16.77
CA LEU A 126 20.87 -7.63 17.51
C LEU A 126 20.61 -7.37 19.00
N VAL A 127 20.81 -8.40 19.83
CA VAL A 127 20.69 -8.32 21.28
C VAL A 127 21.94 -8.94 21.89
N ASN A 128 22.71 -8.14 22.63
CA ASN A 128 23.97 -8.58 23.23
C ASN A 128 24.93 -9.29 22.24
N GLY A 129 25.04 -8.76 21.02
CA GLY A 129 25.89 -9.34 19.96
C GLY A 129 25.30 -10.55 19.23
N VAL A 130 24.17 -11.10 19.69
CA VAL A 130 23.47 -12.22 19.03
C VAL A 130 22.43 -11.67 18.07
N ARG A 131 22.48 -12.14 16.81
CA ARG A 131 21.49 -11.81 15.78
C ARG A 131 20.32 -12.79 15.85
N THR A 132 19.11 -12.25 15.96
CA THR A 132 17.85 -12.99 15.93
C THR A 132 16.96 -12.46 14.82
N SER A 133 16.30 -13.34 14.08
CA SER A 133 15.30 -12.95 13.08
C SER A 133 13.88 -13.04 13.66
N MET A 134 13.08 -12.03 13.40
CA MET A 134 11.67 -11.94 13.76
C MET A 134 10.83 -11.84 12.49
N LYS A 135 9.64 -12.43 12.52
CA LYS A 135 8.66 -12.33 11.43
C LYS A 135 7.51 -11.42 11.86
N LEU A 136 7.16 -10.44 11.03
CA LEU A 136 5.97 -9.61 11.19
C LEU A 136 4.94 -10.05 10.15
N ASP A 137 3.76 -10.43 10.61
CA ASP A 137 2.65 -10.89 9.80
C ASP A 137 1.32 -10.29 10.29
N ASN A 138 0.24 -10.53 9.55
CA ASN A 138 -1.11 -10.11 9.91
C ASN A 138 -1.82 -11.23 10.70
N ASN A 139 -1.51 -11.37 11.99
CA ASN A 139 -2.12 -12.37 12.87
C ASN A 139 -2.04 -13.80 12.30
N ARG A 140 -0.81 -14.25 11.99
CA ARG A 140 -0.50 -15.54 11.35
C ARG A 140 -0.89 -15.67 9.87
N LYS A 141 -1.34 -14.58 9.23
CA LYS A 141 -1.61 -14.52 7.79
C LYS A 141 -0.64 -13.57 7.10
N PRO A 142 -0.27 -13.80 5.83
CA PRO A 142 0.48 -12.81 5.07
C PRO A 142 -0.34 -11.54 4.88
N PHE A 143 0.34 -10.42 4.72
CA PHE A 143 -0.22 -9.21 4.13
C PHE A 143 -0.49 -9.44 2.64
N ARG A 144 -1.41 -8.65 2.08
CA ARG A 144 -1.84 -8.77 0.69
C ARG A 144 -1.90 -7.40 0.05
N LEU A 145 -1.27 -7.25 -1.10
CA LEU A 145 -1.25 -6.04 -1.90
C LEU A 145 -1.42 -6.45 -3.37
N THR A 146 -2.18 -5.69 -4.14
CA THR A 146 -2.25 -5.84 -5.60
C THR A 146 -2.01 -4.50 -6.25
N SER A 147 -1.26 -4.47 -7.34
CA SER A 147 -1.22 -3.30 -8.20
C SER A 147 -2.58 -3.09 -8.88
N LEU A 148 -2.80 -1.84 -9.31
CA LEU A 148 -3.90 -1.52 -10.20
C LEU A 148 -3.54 -1.93 -11.63
N ILE A 149 -4.50 -2.48 -12.36
CA ILE A 149 -4.31 -2.81 -13.77
C ILE A 149 -4.36 -1.50 -14.54
N GLU A 150 -3.29 -1.19 -15.23
CA GLU A 150 -3.16 0.04 -16.01
C GLU A 150 -3.21 -0.23 -17.52
N LYS A 151 -3.73 0.74 -18.28
CA LYS A 151 -3.65 0.79 -19.75
C LYS A 151 -2.95 2.06 -20.19
N ARG A 152 -2.28 1.98 -21.34
CA ARG A 152 -1.68 3.16 -21.99
C ARG A 152 -2.76 4.16 -22.38
N ASP A 153 -2.57 5.42 -22.00
CA ASP A 153 -3.39 6.51 -22.51
C ASP A 153 -2.93 6.89 -23.91
N LYS A 154 -3.64 6.40 -24.94
CA LYS A 154 -3.32 6.73 -26.35
C LYS A 154 -3.40 8.23 -26.68
N LYS A 155 -3.98 9.06 -25.81
CA LYS A 155 -4.09 10.51 -25.99
C LYS A 155 -3.02 11.30 -25.21
N ARG A 156 -2.28 10.65 -24.32
CA ARG A 156 -1.17 11.21 -23.52
C ARG A 156 -0.11 10.11 -23.40
N ASP A 157 0.75 10.02 -24.39
CA ASP A 157 1.67 8.89 -24.64
C ASP A 157 2.67 8.62 -23.49
N ASP A 158 2.75 9.54 -22.51
CA ASP A 158 3.58 9.50 -21.31
C ASP A 158 2.85 9.10 -20.02
N LEU A 159 1.54 8.86 -20.07
CA LEU A 159 0.73 8.54 -18.89
C LEU A 159 -0.02 7.20 -19.03
N THR A 160 0.09 6.37 -18.00
CA THR A 160 -0.79 5.22 -17.80
C THR A 160 -2.01 5.65 -16.99
N ARG A 161 -3.16 5.04 -17.29
CA ARG A 161 -4.40 5.22 -16.52
C ARG A 161 -4.86 3.86 -16.00
N ILE A 162 -5.57 3.87 -14.89
CA ILE A 162 -6.22 2.65 -14.38
C ILE A 162 -7.21 2.16 -15.44
N ASP A 163 -7.08 0.91 -15.83
CA ASP A 163 -8.05 0.23 -16.68
C ASP A 163 -9.17 -0.34 -15.81
N VAL A 164 -10.12 0.51 -15.43
CA VAL A 164 -11.28 0.09 -14.63
C VAL A 164 -12.07 -1.01 -15.32
N THR A 165 -11.99 -1.11 -16.65
CA THR A 165 -12.71 -2.14 -17.44
C THR A 165 -12.09 -3.53 -17.33
N ALA A 166 -10.88 -3.64 -16.77
CA ALA A 166 -10.24 -4.92 -16.46
C ALA A 166 -10.83 -5.59 -15.20
N TYR A 167 -11.76 -4.93 -14.49
CA TYR A 167 -12.34 -5.43 -13.24
C TYR A 167 -13.79 -5.91 -13.41
N ASP A 168 -14.14 -7.00 -12.73
CA ASP A 168 -15.50 -7.58 -12.76
C ASP A 168 -16.56 -6.64 -12.15
N VAL A 169 -16.19 -5.91 -11.09
CA VAL A 169 -17.09 -5.03 -10.35
C VAL A 169 -16.36 -3.76 -9.93
N LEU A 170 -16.97 -2.60 -10.15
CA LEU A 170 -16.42 -1.30 -9.77
C LEU A 170 -17.27 -0.60 -8.70
N TYR A 171 -16.62 -0.15 -7.64
CA TYR A 171 -17.16 0.80 -6.68
C TYR A 171 -16.30 2.06 -6.66
N VAL A 172 -16.92 3.23 -6.75
CA VAL A 172 -16.24 4.53 -6.76
C VAL A 172 -16.68 5.35 -5.55
N TYR A 173 -15.71 5.95 -4.85
CA TYR A 173 -15.98 6.82 -3.71
C TYR A 173 -16.23 8.27 -4.14
N ALA A 174 -17.37 8.82 -3.74
CA ALA A 174 -17.87 10.12 -4.15
C ALA A 174 -17.21 11.32 -3.44
N THR A 175 -15.88 11.46 -3.48
CA THR A 175 -15.21 12.67 -2.95
C THR A 175 -14.96 13.73 -4.02
N ASN A 176 -14.63 13.33 -5.25
CA ASN A 176 -14.22 14.26 -6.33
C ASN A 176 -14.83 13.95 -7.70
N ASP A 177 -15.61 12.87 -7.83
CA ASP A 177 -16.07 12.32 -9.11
C ASP A 177 -17.50 12.74 -9.52
N LEU A 178 -17.94 12.21 -10.66
CA LEU A 178 -19.23 12.35 -11.35
C LEU A 178 -20.50 12.32 -10.49
N ASP A 179 -20.43 11.82 -9.25
CA ASP A 179 -21.59 11.67 -8.36
C ASP A 179 -21.37 12.36 -6.99
N ARG A 180 -21.31 13.70 -7.00
CA ARG A 180 -21.24 14.52 -5.77
C ARG A 180 -22.50 14.48 -4.90
N ARG A 181 -23.58 13.81 -5.34
CA ARG A 181 -24.90 13.93 -4.69
C ARG A 181 -25.13 12.89 -3.59
N ARG A 182 -24.24 11.90 -3.44
CA ARG A 182 -24.36 10.85 -2.41
C ARG A 182 -22.99 10.53 -1.80
N PRO A 183 -22.72 10.90 -0.54
CA PRO A 183 -21.48 10.51 0.12
C PRO A 183 -21.43 8.97 0.26
N GLY A 184 -20.31 8.37 -0.12
CA GLY A 184 -20.05 6.93 0.02
C GLY A 184 -19.68 6.22 -1.27
N TRP A 185 -19.66 4.89 -1.21
CA TRP A 185 -19.38 4.03 -2.35
C TRP A 185 -20.60 3.82 -3.23
N SER A 186 -20.48 4.17 -4.50
CA SER A 186 -21.47 3.90 -5.55
C SER A 186 -20.95 2.80 -6.47
N ARG A 187 -21.80 1.80 -6.75
CA ARG A 187 -21.49 0.75 -7.73
C ARG A 187 -21.65 1.31 -9.14
N TRP A 188 -20.71 0.98 -10.02
CA TRP A 188 -20.76 1.32 -11.43
C TRP A 188 -20.61 0.09 -12.30
N ASP A 189 -21.21 0.12 -13.49
CA ASP A 189 -20.74 -0.69 -14.61
C ASP A 189 -19.38 -0.13 -15.06
N PRO A 190 -18.30 -0.93 -15.09
CA PRO A 190 -16.96 -0.42 -15.38
C PRO A 190 -16.86 0.29 -16.73
N ALA A 191 -17.49 -0.24 -17.77
CA ALA A 191 -17.47 0.36 -19.10
C ALA A 191 -18.29 1.67 -19.16
N ALA A 192 -19.41 1.75 -18.45
CA ALA A 192 -20.18 2.98 -18.33
C ALA A 192 -19.43 4.06 -17.56
N TYR A 193 -18.70 3.71 -16.50
CA TYR A 193 -17.86 4.65 -15.77
C TYR A 193 -16.71 5.17 -16.64
N GLU A 194 -15.99 4.31 -17.35
CA GLU A 194 -14.90 4.73 -18.26
C GLU A 194 -15.40 5.77 -19.27
N ARG A 195 -16.55 5.53 -19.91
CA ARG A 195 -17.16 6.47 -20.86
C ARG A 195 -17.50 7.81 -20.20
N ALA A 196 -18.16 7.76 -19.04
CA ALA A 196 -18.57 8.97 -18.33
C ALA A 196 -17.36 9.78 -17.83
N TYR A 197 -16.28 9.11 -17.44
CA TYR A 197 -15.02 9.74 -17.04
C TYR A 197 -14.31 10.38 -18.24
N ASP A 198 -14.22 9.69 -19.38
CA ASP A 198 -13.66 10.25 -20.61
C ASP A 198 -14.44 11.50 -21.09
N ASP A 199 -15.77 11.47 -21.02
CA ASP A 199 -16.65 12.61 -21.34
C ASP A 199 -16.47 13.79 -20.37
N HIS A 200 -16.16 13.52 -19.10
CA HIS A 200 -15.86 14.55 -18.12
C HIS A 200 -14.50 15.19 -18.39
N LEU A 201 -13.48 14.36 -18.65
CA LEU A 201 -12.14 14.84 -18.99
C LEU A 201 -12.12 15.64 -20.29
N SER A 202 -12.95 15.32 -21.29
CA SER A 202 -13.01 16.12 -22.52
C SER A 202 -13.54 17.53 -22.25
N LYS A 203 -14.57 17.66 -21.41
CA LYS A 203 -15.16 18.97 -21.05
C LYS A 203 -14.17 19.87 -20.30
N LEU A 204 -13.35 19.28 -19.43
CA LEU A 204 -12.30 20.02 -18.71
C LEU A 204 -11.16 20.53 -19.62
N ARG A 205 -11.05 20.05 -20.86
CA ARG A 205 -10.02 20.51 -21.82
C ARG A 205 -10.48 21.67 -22.69
N ASP A 206 -11.78 21.94 -22.72
CA ASP A 206 -12.40 22.99 -23.54
C ASP A 206 -12.66 24.28 -22.73
N GLU A 207 -12.29 24.31 -21.44
CA GLU A 207 -12.31 25.45 -20.51
C GLU A 207 -10.88 26.01 -20.28
#